data_AF-A0A453HVZ3-F1
#
_entry.id   AF-A0A453HVZ3-F1
#
_cell.length_a   1.000
_cell.length_b   1.000
_cell.length_c   1.000
_cell.angle_alpha   90.00
_cell.angle_beta   90.00
_cell.angle_gamma   90.00
#
_symmetry.space_group_name_H-M   'P 1'
#
loop_
_entity.id
_entity.type
_entity.pdbx_description
1 polymer ?
#
loop_
_entity_poly.entity_id
_entity_poly.type
_entity_poly.pdbx_seq_one_letter_code
_entity_poly.pdbx_strand_id
1 'polypeptide(L)'
;MEKEAMEGHVNVMLPQENLRSDLPNGGIVLGHDKEISTLQEEISALRSRQRHLNRRRREALGKLIDLKGSIRVFCRVRPSISTSNIKIKSPVTVEQENIAVRAVGIKKDSSVDRVFDQESTQDDVFHEVKPILRSALDGHNVCILAFGQTGTGKTYTMVSCCLSSIEFKAISEIILSHLSFETANCLQEGTSDNLGAVPRAIQELFSHAAQDTSSTYSFSISMLEVYMGSLRDLLAPRQQPLFRSIEGNTTW
;
A
#
# COMPACT_ATOMS: atom_id res chain seq x y z
N MET A 1 7.20 -35.48 22.89
CA MET A 1 5.78 -35.63 22.52
C MET A 1 5.61 -34.88 21.22
N GLU A 2 5.89 -35.58 20.12
CA GLU A 2 5.78 -35.07 18.76
C GLU A 2 4.33 -34.66 18.49
N LYS A 3 4.14 -33.51 17.85
CA LYS A 3 2.87 -33.15 17.23
C LYS A 3 3.11 -33.04 15.74
N GLU A 4 2.44 -33.92 15.01
CA GLU A 4 2.48 -34.06 13.57
C GLU A 4 2.15 -32.74 12.86
N ALA A 5 2.96 -32.41 11.87
CA ALA A 5 2.66 -31.38 10.89
C ALA A 5 1.66 -31.95 9.88
N MET A 6 0.52 -31.29 9.73
CA MET A 6 -0.50 -31.64 8.75
C MET A 6 -0.11 -31.02 7.40
N GLU A 7 0.71 -31.72 6.62
CA GLU A 7 0.99 -31.37 5.22
C GLU A 7 -0.24 -31.69 4.35
N GLY A 8 -1.07 -30.68 4.10
CA GLY A 8 -2.17 -30.75 3.14
C GLY A 8 -1.65 -30.70 1.71
N HIS A 9 -1.28 -31.85 1.14
CA HIS A 9 -1.10 -32.00 -0.30
C HIS A 9 -2.46 -31.89 -1.02
N VAL A 10 -2.73 -30.77 -1.66
CA VAL A 10 -3.86 -30.65 -2.60
C VAL A 10 -3.44 -31.29 -3.91
N ASN A 11 -3.77 -32.58 -4.08
CA ASN A 11 -3.70 -33.25 -5.38
C ASN A 11 -4.87 -32.75 -6.24
N VAL A 12 -4.59 -31.86 -7.19
CA VAL A 12 -5.55 -31.51 -8.24
C VAL A 12 -5.54 -32.65 -9.26
N MET A 13 -6.41 -33.64 -9.03
CA MET A 13 -6.68 -34.71 -9.98
C MET A 13 -7.52 -34.14 -11.13
N LEU A 14 -6.86 -33.80 -12.24
CA LEU A 14 -7.57 -33.45 -13.47
C LEU A 14 -8.31 -34.69 -14.00
N PRO A 15 -9.57 -34.56 -14.47
CA PRO A 15 -10.32 -35.68 -15.02
C PRO A 15 -9.59 -36.26 -16.24
N GLN A 16 -9.33 -37.56 -16.23
CA GLN A 16 -8.87 -38.26 -17.42
C GLN A 16 -10.06 -38.42 -18.38
N GLU A 17 -10.14 -37.55 -19.38
CA GLU A 17 -11.04 -37.76 -20.51
C GLU A 17 -10.50 -38.89 -21.39
N ASN A 18 -11.19 -40.02 -21.35
CA ASN A 18 -11.05 -41.10 -22.32
C ASN A 18 -11.60 -40.64 -23.67
N LEU A 19 -10.72 -40.16 -24.57
CA LEU A 19 -11.02 -40.06 -25.98
C LEU A 19 -10.19 -41.08 -26.76
N ARG A 20 -10.78 -42.27 -26.97
CA ARG A 20 -10.36 -43.15 -28.07
C ARG A 20 -10.82 -42.50 -29.37
N SER A 21 -9.88 -42.05 -30.18
CA SER A 21 -10.08 -41.88 -31.62
C SER A 21 -8.87 -42.39 -32.36
N ASP A 22 -9.05 -43.55 -32.98
CA ASP A 22 -8.19 -44.05 -34.05
C ASP A 22 -8.28 -43.07 -35.24
N LEU A 23 -7.16 -42.42 -35.60
CA LEU A 23 -6.97 -41.85 -36.93
C LEU A 23 -5.57 -42.21 -37.46
N PRO A 24 -5.45 -42.64 -38.73
CA PRO A 24 -4.17 -42.98 -39.34
C PRO A 24 -3.44 -41.74 -39.87
N ASN A 25 -2.13 -41.90 -40.03
CA ASN A 25 -1.16 -41.06 -40.75
C ASN A 25 -0.51 -39.91 -39.96
N GLY A 26 0.72 -40.21 -39.52
CA GLY A 26 1.70 -39.23 -39.10
C GLY A 26 2.08 -38.27 -40.22
N GLY A 27 2.32 -37.01 -39.83
CA GLY A 27 2.79 -35.98 -40.76
C GLY A 27 2.80 -34.55 -40.20
N ILE A 28 2.03 -34.24 -39.14
CA ILE A 28 1.84 -32.84 -38.71
C ILE A 28 2.37 -32.55 -37.28
N VAL A 29 2.65 -33.57 -36.47
CA VAL A 29 3.01 -33.39 -35.04
C VAL A 29 4.43 -32.83 -34.83
N LEU A 30 5.37 -33.09 -35.74
CA LEU A 30 6.80 -32.73 -35.55
C LEU A 30 7.11 -31.22 -35.65
N GLY A 31 6.23 -30.42 -36.23
CA GLY A 31 6.41 -28.97 -36.37
C GLY A 31 6.11 -28.22 -35.07
N HIS A 32 5.01 -28.60 -34.41
CA HIS A 32 4.57 -27.97 -33.17
C HIS A 32 5.49 -28.29 -31.99
N ASP A 33 6.08 -29.49 -31.93
CA ASP A 33 7.03 -29.84 -30.86
C ASP A 33 8.29 -28.97 -30.89
N LYS A 34 8.78 -28.65 -32.10
CA LYS A 34 9.91 -27.71 -32.27
C LYS A 34 9.51 -26.30 -31.85
N GLU A 35 8.33 -25.84 -32.24
CA GLU A 35 7.80 -24.53 -31.90
C GLU A 35 7.62 -24.38 -30.37
N ILE A 36 7.03 -25.39 -29.72
CA ILE A 36 6.88 -25.43 -28.25
C ILE A 36 8.25 -25.40 -27.56
N SER A 37 9.23 -26.18 -28.04
CA SER A 37 10.59 -26.16 -27.49
C SER A 37 11.23 -24.78 -27.60
N THR A 38 11.09 -24.11 -28.77
CA THR A 38 11.65 -22.77 -28.97
C THR A 38 10.98 -21.72 -28.06
N LEU A 39 9.65 -21.79 -27.90
CA LEU A 39 8.93 -20.87 -27.01
C LEU A 39 9.28 -21.10 -25.53
N GLN A 40 9.49 -22.35 -25.13
CA GLN A 40 9.94 -22.68 -23.77
C GLN A 40 11.34 -22.11 -23.49
N GLU A 41 12.26 -22.23 -24.44
CA GLU A 41 13.59 -21.62 -24.36
C GLU A 41 13.48 -20.09 -24.26
N GLU A 42 12.66 -19.46 -25.09
CA GLU A 42 12.44 -18.01 -25.06
C GLU A 42 11.85 -17.54 -23.73
N ILE A 43 10.83 -18.22 -23.21
CA ILE A 43 10.24 -17.93 -21.88
C ILE A 43 11.32 -18.05 -20.79
N SER A 44 12.19 -19.06 -20.86
CA SER A 44 13.27 -19.25 -19.89
C SER A 44 14.29 -18.10 -19.95
N ALA A 45 14.64 -17.64 -21.16
CA ALA A 45 15.54 -16.52 -21.38
C ALA A 45 14.93 -15.20 -20.89
N LEU A 46 13.66 -14.94 -21.19
CA LEU A 46 12.91 -13.76 -20.74
C LEU A 46 12.80 -13.73 -19.21
N ARG A 47 12.50 -14.86 -18.56
CA ARG A 47 12.49 -14.96 -17.09
C ARG A 47 13.87 -14.71 -16.48
N SER A 48 14.94 -15.19 -17.11
CA SER A 48 16.32 -14.89 -16.68
C SER A 48 16.64 -13.40 -16.77
N ARG A 49 16.26 -12.76 -17.88
CA ARG A 49 16.42 -11.31 -18.08
C ARG A 49 15.62 -10.51 -17.06
N GLN A 50 14.37 -10.90 -16.78
CA GLN A 50 13.54 -10.26 -15.77
C GLN A 50 14.19 -10.30 -14.38
N ARG A 51 14.70 -11.46 -13.96
CA ARG A 51 15.43 -11.60 -12.69
C ARG A 51 16.66 -10.68 -12.62
N HIS A 52 17.41 -10.59 -13.71
CA HIS A 52 18.58 -9.71 -13.79
C HIS A 52 18.19 -8.22 -13.68
N LEU A 53 17.14 -7.79 -14.40
CA LEU A 53 16.64 -6.41 -14.31
C LEU A 53 16.09 -6.08 -12.92
N ASN A 54 15.34 -7.01 -12.31
CA ASN A 54 14.85 -6.87 -10.94
C ASN A 54 16.01 -6.72 -9.94
N ARG A 55 17.10 -7.49 -10.09
CA ARG A 55 18.31 -7.33 -9.27
C ARG A 55 18.92 -5.92 -9.41
N ARG A 56 19.10 -5.45 -10.66
CA ARG A 56 19.65 -4.10 -10.90
C ARG A 56 18.74 -2.99 -10.37
N ARG A 57 17.42 -3.15 -10.49
CA ARG A 57 16.43 -2.22 -9.90
C ARG A 57 16.64 -2.10 -8.39
N ARG A 58 16.77 -3.23 -7.70
CA ARG A 58 16.98 -3.29 -6.24
C ARG A 58 18.27 -2.60 -5.82
N GLU A 59 19.37 -2.90 -6.51
CA GLU A 59 20.67 -2.26 -6.24
C GLU A 59 20.64 -0.74 -6.46
N ALA A 60 19.97 -0.29 -7.54
CA ALA A 60 19.83 1.14 -7.82
C ALA A 60 18.93 1.85 -6.79
N LEU A 61 17.82 1.21 -6.38
CA LEU A 61 16.92 1.75 -5.37
C LEU A 61 17.61 1.84 -4.00
N GLY A 62 18.36 0.82 -3.60
CA GLY A 62 19.14 0.84 -2.36
C GLY A 62 20.10 2.02 -2.33
N LYS A 63 20.89 2.20 -3.39
CA LYS A 63 21.80 3.36 -3.53
C LYS A 63 21.05 4.69 -3.47
N LEU A 64 19.89 4.80 -4.11
CA LEU A 64 19.08 6.02 -4.08
C LEU A 64 18.62 6.36 -2.65
N ILE A 65 18.18 5.35 -1.89
CA ILE A 65 17.74 5.53 -0.51
C ILE A 65 18.92 5.91 0.38
N ASP A 66 20.08 5.24 0.22
CA ASP A 66 21.29 5.55 0.98
C ASP A 66 21.79 6.98 0.72
N LEU A 67 21.77 7.41 -0.55
CA LEU A 67 22.16 8.77 -0.94
C LEU A 67 21.20 9.84 -0.40
N LYS A 68 19.89 9.57 -0.40
CA LYS A 68 18.89 10.50 0.17
C LYS A 68 18.85 10.45 1.71
N GLY A 69 19.53 9.50 2.34
CA GLY A 69 19.50 9.27 3.78
C GLY A 69 18.35 8.36 4.22
N SER A 70 18.64 7.53 5.23
CA SER A 70 17.69 6.55 5.77
C SER A 70 16.54 7.18 6.58
N ILE A 71 16.72 8.40 7.07
CA ILE A 71 15.68 9.19 7.74
C ILE A 71 15.43 10.42 6.90
N ARG A 72 14.17 10.62 6.51
CA ARG A 72 13.73 11.78 5.73
C ARG A 72 12.55 12.46 6.42
N VAL A 73 12.59 13.78 6.46
CA VAL A 73 11.60 14.65 7.08
C VAL A 73 10.95 15.48 5.98
N PHE A 74 9.64 15.28 5.81
CA PHE A 74 8.84 16.09 4.91
C PHE A 74 7.92 17.01 5.71
N CYS A 75 7.84 18.26 5.29
CA CYS A 75 6.85 19.19 5.82
C CYS A 75 5.69 19.31 4.83
N ARG A 76 4.45 19.28 5.31
CA ARG A 76 3.27 19.48 4.47
C ARG A 76 2.40 20.60 5.03
N VAL A 77 2.16 21.61 4.22
CA VAL A 77 1.30 22.74 4.55
C VAL A 77 -0.12 22.43 4.09
N ARG A 78 -1.05 22.33 5.03
CA ARG A 78 -2.46 22.11 4.72
C ARG A 78 -3.03 23.33 3.95
N PRO A 79 -3.86 23.11 2.91
CA PRO A 79 -4.58 24.20 2.25
C PRO A 79 -5.41 25.03 3.25
N SER A 80 -5.30 26.35 3.14
CA SER A 80 -6.11 27.28 3.94
C SER A 80 -7.56 27.24 3.49
N ILE A 81 -8.47 26.81 4.35
CA ILE A 81 -9.91 26.88 4.10
C ILE A 81 -10.37 28.29 4.46
N SER A 82 -10.26 29.24 3.53
CA SER A 82 -10.83 30.58 3.72
C SER A 82 -12.32 30.57 3.38
N THR A 83 -13.17 30.79 4.38
CA THR A 83 -14.63 30.93 4.20
C THR A 83 -15.05 32.35 3.81
N SER A 84 -14.11 33.30 3.72
CA SER A 84 -14.34 34.70 3.38
C SER A 84 -13.44 35.15 2.23
N ASN A 85 -13.94 36.06 1.38
CA ASN A 85 -13.23 36.65 0.23
C ASN A 85 -12.01 37.52 0.59
N ILE A 86 -11.54 37.47 1.85
CA ILE A 86 -10.41 38.24 2.34
C ILE A 86 -9.16 37.38 2.17
N LYS A 87 -8.33 37.71 1.16
CA LYS A 87 -7.00 37.10 0.97
C LYS A 87 -6.06 37.54 2.09
N ILE A 88 -6.12 36.87 3.23
CA ILE A 88 -5.10 36.99 4.28
C ILE A 88 -3.81 36.37 3.70
N LYS A 89 -2.73 37.14 3.61
CA LYS A 89 -1.41 36.60 3.23
C LYS A 89 -1.06 35.46 4.18
N SER A 90 -0.79 34.26 3.66
CA SER A 90 -0.44 33.13 4.50
C SER A 90 0.80 33.47 5.34
N PRO A 91 0.80 33.16 6.65
CA PRO A 91 1.98 33.37 7.50
C PRO A 91 3.14 32.43 7.14
N VAL A 92 2.97 31.56 6.14
CA VAL A 92 3.95 30.56 5.71
C VAL A 92 4.45 30.92 4.31
N THR A 93 5.76 30.96 4.14
CA THR A 93 6.46 31.00 2.85
C THR A 93 7.14 29.64 2.65
N VAL A 94 6.92 29.04 1.48
CA VAL A 94 7.41 27.70 1.15
C VAL A 94 8.37 27.78 -0.04
N GLU A 95 9.53 27.16 0.10
CA GLU A 95 10.47 26.80 -0.96
C GLU A 95 10.67 25.27 -0.95
N GLN A 96 11.32 24.68 -1.96
CA GLN A 96 11.41 23.21 -2.10
C GLN A 96 11.97 22.49 -0.86
N GLU A 97 12.98 23.05 -0.19
CA GLU A 97 13.66 22.47 0.98
C GLU A 97 13.60 23.38 2.21
N ASN A 98 12.96 24.55 2.11
CA ASN A 98 12.89 25.52 3.19
C ASN A 98 11.45 25.95 3.46
N ILE A 99 11.08 26.01 4.74
CA ILE A 99 9.82 26.60 5.19
C ILE A 99 10.10 27.73 6.16
N ALA A 100 9.53 28.90 5.87
CA ALA A 100 9.63 30.09 6.70
C ALA A 100 8.26 30.45 7.26
N VAL A 101 8.14 30.50 8.58
CA VAL A 101 6.92 30.94 9.27
C VAL A 101 7.14 32.35 9.80
N ARG A 102 6.24 33.26 9.40
CA ARG A 102 6.19 34.67 9.79
C ARG A 102 4.92 34.91 10.58
N ALA A 103 5.06 35.06 11.90
CA ALA A 103 4.02 35.57 12.78
C ALA A 103 4.48 36.91 13.37
N VAL A 104 3.58 37.70 13.97
CA VAL A 104 3.88 39.02 14.53
C VAL A 104 5.11 38.93 15.45
N GLY A 105 6.24 39.52 15.01
CA GLY A 105 7.52 39.51 15.74
C GLY A 105 8.36 38.24 15.68
N ILE A 106 7.89 37.16 15.02
CA ILE A 106 8.58 35.86 14.95
C ILE A 106 8.81 35.48 13.50
N LYS A 107 10.08 35.35 13.11
CA LYS A 107 10.51 34.70 11.87
C LYS A 107 11.27 33.43 12.24
N LYS A 108 10.77 32.27 11.80
CA LYS A 108 11.47 31.00 11.97
C LYS A 108 11.62 30.32 10.63
N ASP A 109 12.87 30.12 10.22
CA ASP A 109 13.25 29.40 9.01
C ASP A 109 13.70 28.00 9.41
N SER A 110 13.17 26.97 8.75
CA SER A 110 13.52 25.57 8.96
C SER A 110 13.81 24.91 7.62
N SER A 111 14.94 24.21 7.51
CA SER A 111 15.28 23.37 6.37
C SER A 111 14.87 21.93 6.61
N VAL A 112 14.26 21.29 5.62
CA VAL A 112 13.82 19.89 5.64
C VAL A 112 14.08 19.24 4.28
N ASP A 113 14.00 17.91 4.19
CA ASP A 113 14.30 17.19 2.94
C ASP A 113 13.32 17.54 1.80
N ARG A 114 12.07 17.89 2.14
CA ARG A 114 11.10 18.42 1.18
C ARG A 114 9.96 19.16 1.88
N VAL A 115 9.48 20.24 1.27
CA VAL A 115 8.25 20.92 1.68
C VAL A 115 7.18 20.75 0.60
N PHE A 116 6.01 20.28 1.02
CA PHE A 116 4.77 20.25 0.25
C PHE A 116 3.96 21.49 0.62
N ASP A 117 3.68 22.34 -0.36
CA ASP A 117 2.89 23.55 -0.19
C ASP A 117 1.38 23.25 -0.12
N GLN A 118 0.57 24.31 -0.13
CA GLN A 118 -0.89 24.21 -0.03
C GLN A 118 -1.55 23.62 -1.29
N GLU A 119 -0.88 23.66 -2.43
CA GLU A 119 -1.40 23.13 -3.69
C GLU A 119 -0.96 21.67 -3.92
N SER A 120 -0.02 21.18 -3.11
CA SER A 120 0.50 19.83 -3.18
C SER A 120 -0.56 18.77 -2.87
N THR A 121 -0.74 17.86 -3.82
CA THR A 121 -1.75 16.80 -3.79
C THR A 121 -1.33 15.61 -2.95
N GLN A 122 -2.23 14.65 -2.76
CA GLN A 122 -1.88 13.37 -2.14
C GLN A 122 -0.92 12.55 -3.02
N ASP A 123 -1.02 12.69 -4.34
CA ASP A 123 -0.16 11.98 -5.27
C ASP A 123 1.29 12.49 -5.19
N ASP A 124 1.46 13.82 -5.08
CA ASP A 124 2.79 14.43 -4.88
C ASP A 124 3.49 13.90 -3.63
N VAL A 125 2.75 13.78 -2.53
CA VAL A 125 3.25 13.20 -1.28
C VAL A 125 3.60 11.72 -1.48
N PHE A 126 2.70 10.97 -2.13
CA PHE A 126 2.92 9.54 -2.35
C PHE A 126 4.11 9.26 -3.28
N HIS A 127 4.38 10.14 -4.25
CA HIS A 127 5.50 10.01 -5.17
C HIS A 127 6.85 9.96 -4.42
N GLU A 128 7.01 10.72 -3.34
CA GLU A 128 8.22 10.67 -2.50
C GLU A 128 8.29 9.45 -1.59
N VAL A 129 7.13 8.92 -1.20
CA VAL A 129 7.01 7.77 -0.30
C VAL A 129 7.17 6.44 -1.05
N LYS A 130 6.74 6.38 -2.31
CA LYS A 130 6.72 5.20 -3.17
C LYS A 130 8.08 4.46 -3.28
N PRO A 131 9.23 5.13 -3.46
CA PRO A 131 10.53 4.45 -3.45
C PRO A 131 10.83 3.74 -2.12
N ILE A 132 10.42 4.33 -0.99
CA ILE A 132 10.60 3.72 0.34
C ILE A 132 9.73 2.46 0.42
N LEU A 133 8.46 2.53 0.01
CA LEU A 133 7.56 1.38 0.00
C LEU A 133 8.09 0.23 -0.88
N ARG A 134 8.67 0.55 -2.04
CA ARG A 134 9.31 -0.46 -2.90
C ARG A 134 10.49 -1.15 -2.23
N SER A 135 11.25 -0.46 -1.37
CA SER A 135 12.30 -1.14 -0.60
C SER A 135 11.74 -2.15 0.42
N ALA A 136 10.50 -1.99 0.87
CA ALA A 136 9.86 -2.97 1.75
C ALA A 136 9.66 -4.32 1.05
N LEU A 137 9.27 -4.30 -0.23
CA LEU A 137 9.18 -5.51 -1.06
C LEU A 137 10.55 -6.14 -1.32
N ASP A 138 11.61 -5.32 -1.26
CA ASP A 138 12.99 -5.77 -1.43
C ASP A 138 13.60 -6.33 -0.12
N GLY A 139 12.81 -6.40 0.97
CA GLY A 139 13.20 -6.99 2.25
C GLY A 139 13.67 -5.99 3.30
N HIS A 140 13.46 -4.68 3.10
CA HIS A 140 13.82 -3.65 4.08
C HIS A 140 12.66 -3.29 5.02
N ASN A 141 12.99 -2.96 6.27
CA ASN A 141 12.00 -2.43 7.20
C ASN A 141 11.76 -0.94 6.94
N VAL A 142 10.50 -0.55 6.79
CA VAL A 142 10.09 0.81 6.45
C VAL A 142 9.12 1.34 7.49
N CYS A 143 9.30 2.61 7.87
CA CYS A 143 8.41 3.32 8.78
C CYS A 143 8.02 4.68 8.18
N ILE A 144 6.72 4.97 8.16
CA ILE A 144 6.18 6.26 7.75
C ILE A 144 5.35 6.80 8.90
N LEU A 145 5.70 8.00 9.37
CA LEU A 145 5.05 8.66 10.50
C LEU A 145 4.48 10.00 10.05
N ALA A 146 3.28 10.31 10.52
CA ALA A 146 2.68 11.62 10.38
C ALA A 146 2.64 12.33 11.74
N PHE A 147 3.29 13.48 11.83
CA PHE A 147 3.40 14.26 13.07
C PHE A 147 2.82 15.68 12.92
N GLY A 148 2.31 16.24 14.02
CA GLY A 148 1.73 17.58 14.06
C GLY A 148 0.54 17.68 15.03
N GLN A 149 0.10 18.91 15.33
CA GLN A 149 -1.06 19.15 16.21
C GLN A 149 -2.38 18.62 15.62
N THR A 150 -3.43 18.50 16.43
CA THR A 150 -4.77 18.16 15.95
C THR A 150 -5.25 19.17 14.90
N GLY A 151 -5.85 18.69 13.82
CA GLY A 151 -6.35 19.53 12.72
C GLY A 151 -5.37 19.81 11.57
N THR A 152 -4.08 19.48 11.69
CA THR A 152 -3.08 19.76 10.61
C THR A 152 -3.12 18.82 9.42
N GLY A 153 -3.99 17.80 9.43
CA GLY A 153 -4.12 16.88 8.30
C GLY A 153 -3.24 15.64 8.36
N LYS A 154 -2.82 15.18 9.55
CA LYS A 154 -2.16 13.88 9.74
C LYS A 154 -2.99 12.72 9.18
N THR A 155 -4.24 12.59 9.64
CA THR A 155 -5.19 11.56 9.18
C THR A 155 -5.51 11.71 7.70
N TYR A 156 -5.61 12.96 7.21
CA TYR A 156 -5.79 13.23 5.79
C TYR A 156 -4.60 12.73 4.97
N THR A 157 -3.36 13.00 5.40
CA THR A 157 -2.17 12.54 4.69
C THR A 157 -2.04 11.01 4.69
N MET A 158 -2.27 10.36 5.83
CA MET A 158 -2.07 8.91 5.95
C MET A 158 -3.22 8.09 5.36
N VAL A 159 -4.46 8.48 5.62
CA VAL A 159 -5.62 7.63 5.32
C VAL A 159 -6.49 8.23 4.21
N SER A 160 -6.81 9.53 4.30
CA SER A 160 -7.86 10.23 3.53
C SER A 160 -8.64 9.34 2.56
N CYS A 161 -9.77 8.86 3.06
CA CYS A 161 -10.89 8.36 2.29
C CYS A 161 -12.16 8.87 2.99
N CYS A 162 -13.24 9.08 2.23
CA CYS A 162 -14.56 9.30 2.82
C CYS A 162 -14.92 8.08 3.67
N LEU A 163 -14.93 8.23 4.99
CA LEU A 163 -15.48 7.21 5.90
C LEU A 163 -17.01 7.18 5.77
N SER A 164 -17.53 6.81 4.61
CA SER A 164 -18.92 6.40 4.44
C SER A 164 -18.98 4.88 4.47
N SER A 165 -18.89 4.30 5.68
CA SER A 165 -19.39 2.97 6.08
C SER A 165 -19.16 1.72 5.19
N ILE A 166 -18.33 1.79 4.16
CA ILE A 166 -18.01 0.71 3.22
C ILE A 166 -16.50 0.89 3.02
N GLU A 167 -15.63 0.09 3.62
CA GLU A 167 -14.70 -0.73 2.82
C GLU A 167 -13.79 -1.65 3.68
N PHE A 168 -14.17 -2.01 4.91
CA PHE A 168 -13.55 -3.22 5.50
C PHE A 168 -13.86 -4.47 4.65
N LYS A 169 -14.90 -4.41 3.82
CA LYS A 169 -15.25 -5.40 2.80
C LYS A 169 -14.29 -5.40 1.60
N ALA A 170 -13.75 -4.24 1.19
CA ALA A 170 -12.80 -4.16 0.07
C ALA A 170 -11.44 -4.80 0.42
N ILE A 171 -10.97 -4.68 1.67
CA ILE A 171 -9.78 -5.41 2.11
C ILE A 171 -10.04 -6.93 2.10
N SER A 172 -11.26 -7.38 2.42
CA SER A 172 -11.62 -8.81 2.32
C SER A 172 -11.80 -9.30 0.87
N GLU A 173 -12.28 -8.46 -0.05
CA GLU A 173 -12.49 -8.82 -1.47
C GLU A 173 -11.21 -8.73 -2.32
N ILE A 174 -10.31 -7.79 -2.02
CA ILE A 174 -8.97 -7.72 -2.64
C ILE A 174 -8.15 -8.97 -2.27
N ILE A 175 -8.36 -9.53 -1.08
CA ILE A 175 -7.67 -10.74 -0.61
C ILE A 175 -8.29 -12.03 -1.20
N LEU A 176 -9.54 -12.01 -1.72
CA LEU A 176 -10.26 -13.21 -2.18
C LEU A 176 -10.65 -13.25 -3.68
N SER A 177 -10.17 -12.34 -4.53
CA SER A 177 -10.57 -12.35 -5.95
C SER A 177 -9.37 -12.32 -6.92
N HIS A 178 -8.78 -13.49 -7.15
CA HIS A 178 -8.03 -13.74 -8.39
C HIS A 178 -8.93 -14.16 -9.57
N LEU A 179 -10.25 -14.00 -9.49
CA LEU A 179 -11.15 -14.22 -10.61
C LEU A 179 -12.17 -13.08 -10.72
N SER A 180 -12.18 -12.44 -11.91
CA SER A 180 -13.15 -11.47 -12.45
C SER A 180 -12.77 -9.99 -12.33
N PHE A 181 -12.59 -9.39 -13.50
CA PHE A 181 -12.14 -8.04 -13.84
C PHE A 181 -13.20 -6.94 -13.63
N GLU A 182 -14.07 -7.02 -12.62
CA GLU A 182 -15.20 -6.06 -12.51
C GLU A 182 -15.31 -5.24 -11.22
N THR A 183 -14.44 -5.44 -10.23
CA THR A 183 -14.47 -4.63 -8.98
C THR A 183 -13.60 -3.36 -9.03
N ALA A 184 -12.91 -3.08 -10.14
CA ALA A 184 -12.17 -1.83 -10.33
C ALA A 184 -13.09 -0.59 -10.46
N ASN A 185 -14.40 -0.79 -10.62
CA ASN A 185 -15.36 0.31 -10.81
C ASN A 185 -15.91 0.92 -9.51
N CYS A 186 -15.69 0.32 -8.34
CA CYS A 186 -16.11 0.96 -7.06
C CYS A 186 -15.14 2.05 -6.57
N LEU A 187 -13.95 2.18 -7.20
CA LEU A 187 -13.08 3.34 -7.04
C LEU A 187 -13.54 4.57 -7.85
N GLN A 188 -14.64 4.49 -8.61
CA GLN A 188 -15.07 5.58 -9.50
C GLN A 188 -16.03 6.62 -8.89
N GLU A 189 -16.43 6.50 -7.62
CA GLU A 189 -17.19 7.58 -6.93
C GLU A 189 -16.43 8.25 -5.79
N GLY A 190 -15.12 8.02 -5.70
CA GLY A 190 -14.18 8.88 -4.97
C GLY A 190 -13.01 9.17 -5.89
N THR A 191 -12.83 10.41 -6.34
CA THR A 191 -11.70 10.75 -7.22
C THR A 191 -10.39 10.23 -6.62
N SER A 192 -9.66 9.41 -7.40
CA SER A 192 -8.38 8.79 -7.03
C SER A 192 -7.36 9.76 -6.44
N ASP A 193 -7.55 11.05 -6.68
CA ASP A 193 -6.69 12.15 -6.28
C ASP A 193 -6.63 12.37 -4.77
N ASN A 194 -7.62 11.87 -4.01
CA ASN A 194 -7.72 12.16 -2.58
C ASN A 194 -7.26 11.04 -1.63
N LEU A 195 -6.93 9.85 -2.15
CA LEU A 195 -6.48 8.71 -1.35
C LEU A 195 -5.21 9.06 -0.56
N GLY A 196 -5.17 8.71 0.73
CA GLY A 196 -3.98 8.88 1.58
C GLY A 196 -2.85 7.92 1.25
N ALA A 197 -1.72 8.07 1.96
CA ALA A 197 -0.53 7.25 1.75
C ALA A 197 -0.75 5.75 1.99
N VAL A 198 -1.56 5.37 2.99
CA VAL A 198 -1.84 3.96 3.35
C VAL A 198 -2.60 3.22 2.25
N PRO A 199 -3.78 3.67 1.77
CA PRO A 199 -4.48 2.97 0.69
C PRO A 199 -3.67 2.93 -0.61
N ARG A 200 -2.95 4.00 -0.95
CA ARG A 200 -2.03 4.00 -2.10
C ARG A 200 -0.87 3.02 -1.93
N ALA A 201 -0.34 2.89 -0.72
CA ALA A 201 0.73 1.94 -0.41
C ALA A 201 0.26 0.51 -0.64
N ILE A 202 -0.92 0.17 -0.12
CA ILE A 202 -1.55 -1.13 -0.34
C ILE A 202 -1.68 -1.40 -1.84
N GLN A 203 -2.27 -0.48 -2.60
CA GLN A 203 -2.43 -0.62 -4.05
C GLN A 203 -1.08 -0.83 -4.78
N GLU A 204 -0.04 -0.05 -4.46
CA GLU A 204 1.29 -0.19 -5.06
C GLU A 204 1.93 -1.54 -4.71
N LEU A 205 1.83 -2.00 -3.47
CA LEU A 205 2.40 -3.27 -3.03
C LEU A 205 1.74 -4.46 -3.73
N PHE A 206 0.41 -4.50 -3.78
CA PHE A 206 -0.33 -5.55 -4.48
C PHE A 206 -0.11 -5.49 -6.00
N SER A 207 -0.11 -4.29 -6.60
CA SER A 207 0.17 -4.12 -8.03
C SER A 207 1.57 -4.62 -8.39
N HIS A 208 2.57 -4.33 -7.55
CA HIS A 208 3.93 -4.81 -7.76
C HIS A 208 4.02 -6.33 -7.65
N ALA A 209 3.42 -6.92 -6.61
CA ALA A 209 3.40 -8.36 -6.41
C ALA A 209 2.68 -9.10 -7.55
N ALA A 210 1.61 -8.53 -8.11
CA ALA A 210 0.90 -9.10 -9.25
C ALA A 210 1.73 -9.10 -10.55
N GLN A 211 2.63 -8.12 -10.71
CA GLN A 211 3.50 -8.00 -11.89
C GLN A 211 4.80 -8.81 -11.73
N ASP A 212 5.26 -9.03 -10.50
CA ASP A 212 6.49 -9.76 -10.25
C ASP A 212 6.27 -11.28 -10.23
N THR A 213 6.52 -11.92 -11.37
CA THR A 213 6.50 -13.38 -11.51
C THR A 213 7.74 -14.07 -10.94
N SER A 214 8.72 -13.32 -10.44
CA SER A 214 9.99 -13.89 -9.96
C SER A 214 10.00 -14.25 -8.48
N SER A 215 9.03 -13.73 -7.71
CA SER A 215 8.96 -13.90 -6.26
C SER A 215 7.54 -14.26 -5.83
N THR A 216 7.40 -15.04 -4.76
CA THR A 216 6.11 -15.29 -4.11
C THR A 216 5.97 -14.35 -2.92
N TYR A 217 4.84 -13.66 -2.82
CA TYR A 217 4.57 -12.70 -1.75
C TYR A 217 3.50 -13.24 -0.81
N SER A 218 3.67 -12.99 0.49
CA SER A 218 2.63 -13.20 1.50
C SER A 218 2.47 -11.89 2.28
N PHE A 219 1.23 -11.40 2.38
CA PHE A 219 0.90 -10.14 3.05
C PHE A 219 0.10 -10.41 4.31
N SER A 220 0.50 -9.77 5.41
CA SER A 220 -0.23 -9.75 6.67
C SER A 220 -0.43 -8.31 7.12
N ILE A 221 -1.63 -7.96 7.57
CA ILE A 221 -1.95 -6.62 8.08
C ILE A 221 -2.32 -6.71 9.56
N SER A 222 -1.84 -5.74 10.34
CA SER A 222 -2.25 -5.52 11.72
C SER A 222 -2.55 -4.04 11.90
N MET A 223 -3.57 -3.70 12.68
CA MET A 223 -3.98 -2.32 12.92
C MET A 223 -4.20 -2.13 14.41
N LEU A 224 -3.39 -1.27 15.03
CA LEU A 224 -3.33 -1.09 16.47
C LEU A 224 -3.47 0.38 16.83
N GLU A 225 -4.16 0.65 17.94
CA GLU A 225 -4.22 1.96 18.59
C GLU A 225 -3.42 1.91 19.88
N VAL A 226 -2.54 2.89 20.08
CA VAL A 226 -1.86 3.12 21.36
C VAL A 226 -2.43 4.38 21.98
N TYR A 227 -3.10 4.24 23.13
CA TYR A 227 -3.71 5.35 23.84
C TYR A 227 -3.38 5.25 25.33
N MET A 228 -2.70 6.28 25.87
CA MET A 228 -2.33 6.35 27.29
C MET A 228 -1.63 5.09 27.82
N GLY A 229 -0.67 4.57 27.04
CA GLY A 229 0.08 3.36 27.39
C GLY A 229 -0.70 2.05 27.23
N SER A 230 -1.98 2.10 26.85
CA SER A 230 -2.79 0.93 26.53
C SER A 230 -2.77 0.65 25.03
N LEU A 231 -2.71 -0.62 24.66
CA LEU A 231 -2.72 -1.08 23.27
C LEU A 231 -4.07 -1.74 22.96
N ARG A 232 -4.71 -1.32 21.88
CA ARG A 232 -5.99 -1.83 21.42
C ARG A 232 -5.86 -2.37 20.01
N ASP A 233 -6.33 -3.59 19.80
CA ASP A 233 -6.49 -4.16 18.47
C ASP A 233 -7.72 -3.55 17.78
N LEU A 234 -7.51 -2.93 16.63
CA LEU A 234 -8.56 -2.28 15.83
C LEU A 234 -9.23 -3.25 14.85
N LEU A 235 -8.66 -4.43 14.62
CA LEU A 235 -9.25 -5.49 13.80
C LEU A 235 -10.07 -6.48 14.62
N ALA A 236 -9.85 -6.54 15.94
CA ALA A 236 -10.67 -7.33 16.84
C ALA A 236 -12.10 -6.76 16.95
N PRO A 237 -13.14 -7.62 17.07
CA PRO A 237 -14.50 -7.16 17.32
C PRO A 237 -14.55 -6.25 18.53
N ARG A 238 -15.23 -5.12 18.41
CA ARG A 238 -15.44 -4.21 19.54
C ARG A 238 -16.19 -4.98 20.62
N GLN A 239 -15.50 -5.36 21.69
CA GLN A 239 -16.16 -5.84 22.90
C GLN A 239 -17.12 -4.73 23.33
N GLN A 240 -18.42 -5.01 23.35
CA GLN A 240 -19.38 -4.08 23.91
C GLN A 240 -18.92 -3.77 25.33
N PRO A 241 -18.90 -2.49 25.77
CA PRO A 241 -18.75 -2.23 27.18
C PRO A 241 -19.87 -3.02 27.87
N LEU A 242 -19.51 -3.94 28.75
CA LEU A 242 -20.45 -4.55 29.68
C LEU A 242 -21.25 -3.40 30.27
N PHE A 243 -22.53 -3.33 29.91
CA PHE A 243 -23.47 -2.43 30.55
C PHE A 243 -23.45 -2.85 32.02
N ARG A 244 -22.66 -2.16 32.84
CA ARG A 244 -22.70 -2.34 34.27
C ARG A 244 -24.08 -1.83 34.65
N SER A 245 -25.02 -2.76 34.84
CA SER A 245 -26.27 -2.47 35.52
C SER A 245 -25.88 -1.75 36.80
N ILE A 246 -26.13 -0.45 36.83
CA ILE A 246 -26.16 0.30 38.07
C ILE A 246 -27.40 -0.25 38.77
N GLU A 247 -27.22 -1.32 39.54
CA GLU A 247 -28.13 -1.58 40.65
C GLU A 247 -27.91 -0.42 41.62
N GLY A 248 -28.79 0.57 41.50
CA GLY A 248 -28.94 1.62 42.48
C GLY A 248 -29.38 0.97 43.78
N ASN A 249 -28.44 0.76 44.70
CA ASN A 249 -28.78 0.70 46.11
C ASN A 249 -28.89 2.14 46.60
N THR A 250 -30.08 2.71 46.43
CA THR A 250 -30.54 3.85 47.23
C THR A 250 -30.63 3.40 48.68
N THR A 251 -29.73 3.92 49.51
CA THR A 251 -29.99 4.14 50.92
C THR A 251 -29.62 5.58 51.26
N TRP A 252 -30.69 6.32 51.56
CA TRP A 252 -30.84 7.73 51.98
C TRP A 252 -30.86 8.77 50.86
#